data_AF-A0A6A6WTZ2-F1
#
_entry.id   AF-A0A6A6WTZ2-F1
#
_cell.length_a   1.000
_cell.length_b   1.000
_cell.length_c   1.000
_cell.angle_alpha   90.00
_cell.angle_beta   90.00
_cell.angle_gamma   90.00
#
_symmetry.space_group_name_H-M   'P 1'
#
loop_
_entity.id
_entity.type
_entity.pdbx_description
1 polymer ?
#
loop_
_entity_poly.entity_id
_entity_poly.type
_entity_poly.pdbx_seq_one_letter_code
_entity_poly.pdbx_strand_id
1 'polypeptide(L)'
;MLQADFKIPPSTVQKDGTTAIDTAEHSQHLLLPTSLPAITDSHLTEPSLPPTADLLTCRTKSNTMAEGRPAPLRLGSIAPNFQAETTTGPIDFHEFIGDKWVVLFSHPEDYTPVCTTELGAFAKLEPEFTKRGVKLIGLSANTIDSHAGWIKDIDEISGSKLSFPIIGDKQRQVAYAYDMLDHQDATNVDSKGIAFTIRSVFIIDPKKTIRLILSYPASTGRNTAEVLRVVDSLQTGDKNRITTPINWVPGDDVIVHPSVSNELAKELFPDFKIVKPYLRFTPLPKEKTSAV
;
A
#
# COMPACT_ATOMS: atom_id res chain seq x y z
N MET A 1 -3.85 19.70 12.64
CA MET A 1 -5.04 20.33 12.05
C MET A 1 -4.65 20.77 10.65
N LEU A 2 -4.87 19.91 9.65
CA LEU A 2 -4.73 20.19 8.21
C LEU A 2 -5.45 19.01 7.51
N GLN A 3 -6.78 19.06 7.48
CA GLN A 3 -7.53 18.41 6.41
C GLN A 3 -7.53 19.42 5.26
N ALA A 4 -6.90 19.08 4.15
CA ALA A 4 -7.04 19.86 2.93
C ALA A 4 -8.44 19.57 2.38
N ASP A 5 -9.35 20.52 2.57
CA ASP A 5 -10.70 20.48 1.99
C ASP A 5 -10.59 20.56 0.46
N PHE A 6 -10.66 19.40 -0.20
CA PHE A 6 -10.88 19.33 -1.64
C PHE A 6 -12.35 19.63 -1.91
N LYS A 7 -12.68 20.89 -2.16
CA LYS A 7 -14.05 21.32 -2.51
C LYS A 7 -14.25 21.23 -4.02
N ILE A 8 -14.97 20.19 -4.47
CA ILE A 8 -15.49 20.10 -5.84
C ILE A 8 -16.61 21.15 -6.00
N PRO A 9 -16.65 21.95 -7.09
CA PRO A 9 -17.76 22.87 -7.32
C PRO A 9 -19.08 22.10 -7.58
N PRO A 10 -20.23 22.55 -7.06
CA PRO A 10 -21.49 21.84 -7.24
C PRO A 10 -21.96 21.89 -8.70
N SER A 11 -22.28 20.71 -9.25
CA SER A 11 -22.94 20.56 -10.54
C SER A 11 -24.38 21.08 -10.49
N THR A 12 -24.76 21.92 -11.44
CA THR A 12 -26.16 22.37 -11.64
C THR A 12 -27.05 21.21 -12.05
N VAL A 13 -27.89 20.73 -11.13
CA VAL A 13 -28.97 19.78 -11.40
C VAL A 13 -30.28 20.56 -11.52
N GLN A 14 -30.94 20.43 -12.68
CA GLN A 14 -32.31 20.88 -12.91
C GLN A 14 -33.27 20.10 -12.01
N LYS A 15 -34.11 20.81 -11.27
CA LYS A 15 -35.25 20.26 -10.53
C LYS A 15 -36.43 20.13 -11.48
N ASP A 16 -37.08 18.97 -11.48
CA ASP A 16 -38.51 18.85 -11.74
C ASP A 16 -39.08 17.61 -11.06
N GLY A 17 -40.28 17.75 -10.49
CA GLY A 17 -41.27 16.67 -10.45
C GLY A 17 -41.43 15.88 -9.14
N THR A 18 -42.35 16.33 -8.31
CA THR A 18 -42.94 15.70 -7.13
C THR A 18 -43.69 14.39 -7.43
N THR A 19 -43.67 13.40 -6.52
CA THR A 19 -44.89 12.72 -5.99
C THR A 19 -44.54 11.76 -4.85
N ALA A 20 -45.41 11.75 -3.84
CA ALA A 20 -45.31 10.99 -2.59
C ALA A 20 -46.26 9.78 -2.59
N ILE A 21 -45.84 8.66 -2.00
CA ILE A 21 -46.60 7.51 -1.44
C ILE A 21 -45.55 6.48 -1.00
N ASP A 22 -45.64 5.64 0.02
CA ASP A 22 -46.53 5.43 1.15
C ASP A 22 -45.73 4.47 2.09
N THR A 23 -45.95 4.56 3.39
CA THR A 23 -45.24 3.74 4.39
C THR A 23 -45.93 2.37 4.55
N ALA A 24 -45.18 1.28 4.41
CA ALA A 24 -45.63 -0.04 4.89
C ALA A 24 -44.46 -0.88 5.41
N GLU A 25 -44.53 -1.19 6.70
CA GLU A 25 -43.69 -2.13 7.41
C GLU A 25 -43.91 -3.57 6.91
N HIS A 26 -42.83 -4.35 6.83
CA HIS A 26 -42.91 -5.81 6.76
C HIS A 26 -41.78 -6.42 7.60
N SER A 27 -42.12 -6.83 8.82
CA SER A 27 -41.34 -7.77 9.61
C SER A 27 -41.58 -9.18 9.07
N GLN A 28 -40.51 -9.89 8.70
CA GLN A 28 -40.57 -11.33 8.45
C GLN A 28 -39.75 -12.07 9.50
N HIS A 29 -40.47 -12.87 10.30
CA HIS A 29 -39.97 -13.85 11.23
C HIS A 29 -39.28 -15.00 10.47
N LEU A 30 -38.02 -15.29 10.81
CA LEU A 30 -37.29 -16.46 10.31
C LEU A 30 -37.59 -17.66 11.22
N LEU A 31 -38.30 -18.67 10.68
CA LEU A 31 -38.51 -19.97 11.31
C LEU A 31 -37.39 -20.93 10.91
N LEU A 32 -36.73 -21.54 11.89
CA LEU A 32 -35.75 -22.62 11.71
C LEU A 32 -36.46 -23.97 11.47
N PRO A 33 -36.05 -24.79 10.48
CA PRO A 33 -36.57 -26.14 10.35
C PRO A 33 -35.82 -27.13 11.26
N THR A 34 -36.62 -27.92 11.98
CA THR A 34 -36.23 -29.07 12.79
C THR A 34 -36.16 -30.35 11.95
N SER A 35 -35.27 -31.25 12.39
CA SER A 35 -35.19 -32.72 12.13
C SER A 35 -34.32 -33.21 10.95
N LEU A 36 -33.30 -34.00 11.31
CA LEU A 36 -32.50 -34.90 10.47
C LEU A 36 -33.08 -36.33 10.59
N PRO A 37 -33.13 -37.14 9.52
CA PRO A 37 -33.49 -38.55 9.64
C PRO A 37 -32.27 -39.43 9.95
N ALA A 38 -32.52 -40.46 10.75
CA ALA A 38 -31.57 -41.50 11.15
C ALA A 38 -31.26 -42.44 9.97
N ILE A 39 -29.98 -42.78 9.81
CA ILE A 39 -29.49 -43.79 8.87
C ILE A 39 -29.36 -45.12 9.62
N THR A 40 -29.96 -46.16 9.06
CA THR A 40 -29.94 -47.53 9.57
C THR A 40 -28.72 -48.29 9.07
N ASP A 41 -28.16 -49.10 9.96
CA ASP A 41 -27.02 -50.00 9.78
C ASP A 41 -27.36 -51.16 8.84
N SER A 42 -26.56 -51.40 7.80
CA SER A 42 -26.39 -52.75 7.24
C SER A 42 -25.13 -52.89 6.39
N HIS A 43 -24.43 -53.99 6.67
CA HIS A 43 -23.44 -54.70 5.86
C HIS A 43 -21.99 -54.17 5.76
N LEU A 44 -21.19 -54.75 6.67
CA LEU A 44 -19.77 -55.07 6.57
C LEU A 44 -19.35 -55.56 5.17
N THR A 45 -18.27 -54.97 4.64
CA THR A 45 -17.18 -55.68 3.95
C THR A 45 -15.97 -54.73 3.84
N GLU A 46 -14.88 -55.06 4.53
CA GLU A 46 -13.61 -54.33 4.42
C GLU A 46 -12.95 -54.66 3.06
N PRO A 47 -12.48 -53.66 2.29
CA PRO A 47 -11.65 -53.94 1.13
C PRO A 47 -10.18 -54.13 1.55
N SER A 48 -9.63 -55.30 1.21
CA SER A 48 -8.23 -55.69 1.39
C SER A 48 -7.26 -54.72 0.71
N LEU A 49 -6.23 -54.27 1.43
CA LEU A 49 -5.11 -53.49 0.91
C LEU A 49 -4.29 -54.31 -0.12
N PRO A 50 -3.98 -53.77 -1.31
CA PRO A 50 -3.09 -54.42 -2.26
C PRO A 50 -1.62 -54.34 -1.80
N PRO A 51 -0.75 -55.29 -2.22
CA PRO A 51 0.62 -55.41 -1.74
C PRO A 51 1.49 -54.25 -2.23
N THR A 52 2.42 -53.84 -1.36
CA THR A 52 3.50 -52.89 -1.60
C THR A 52 4.28 -53.23 -2.88
N ALA A 53 4.06 -52.43 -3.92
CA ALA A 53 4.88 -52.43 -5.12
C ALA A 53 5.88 -51.25 -5.07
N ASP A 54 7.14 -51.60 -5.28
CA ASP A 54 8.34 -50.79 -5.49
C ASP A 54 8.18 -49.27 -5.60
N LEU A 55 8.92 -48.55 -4.75
CA LEU A 55 9.33 -47.16 -4.97
C LEU A 55 10.23 -47.09 -6.22
N LEU A 56 9.63 -47.14 -7.40
CA LEU A 56 10.28 -46.77 -8.64
C LEU A 56 10.12 -45.24 -8.79
N THR A 57 11.21 -44.53 -8.48
CA THR A 57 11.49 -43.12 -8.82
C THR A 57 10.47 -42.46 -9.74
N CYS A 58 9.51 -41.74 -9.14
CA CYS A 58 8.75 -40.72 -9.86
C CYS A 58 9.72 -39.60 -10.22
N ARG A 59 10.37 -39.72 -11.39
CA ARG A 59 10.94 -38.58 -12.08
C ARG A 59 9.76 -37.69 -12.48
N THR A 60 9.36 -36.81 -11.58
CA THR A 60 8.57 -35.65 -11.95
C THR A 60 9.41 -34.90 -12.98
N LYS A 61 8.98 -34.95 -14.24
CA LYS A 61 9.35 -33.89 -15.18
C LYS A 61 8.75 -32.63 -14.57
N SER A 62 9.60 -31.89 -13.87
CA SER A 62 9.36 -30.52 -13.45
C SER A 62 8.80 -29.80 -14.68
N ASN A 63 7.50 -29.51 -14.64
CA ASN A 63 6.88 -28.65 -15.63
C ASN A 63 7.42 -27.25 -15.33
N THR A 64 8.47 -26.87 -16.05
CA THR A 64 9.15 -25.57 -16.03
C THR A 64 8.20 -24.47 -16.53
N MET A 65 7.24 -24.10 -15.68
CA MET A 65 6.45 -22.86 -15.79
C MET A 65 6.64 -21.97 -14.53
N ALA A 66 7.51 -22.38 -13.60
CA ALA A 66 7.85 -21.65 -12.39
C ALA A 66 9.20 -20.90 -12.47
N GLU A 67 9.99 -21.13 -13.53
CA GLU A 67 11.23 -20.40 -13.75
C GLU A 67 10.94 -19.08 -14.46
N GLY A 68 10.95 -17.98 -13.70
CA GLY A 68 10.88 -16.63 -14.26
C GLY A 68 10.10 -15.60 -13.44
N ARG A 69 9.36 -16.00 -12.40
CA ARG A 69 8.76 -15.01 -11.49
C ARG A 69 9.78 -14.56 -10.44
N PRO A 70 10.02 -13.25 -10.27
CA PRO A 70 10.82 -12.74 -9.17
C PRO A 70 10.33 -13.30 -7.83
N ALA A 71 11.25 -13.50 -6.89
CA ALA A 71 10.86 -13.89 -5.54
C ALA A 71 9.86 -12.85 -4.98
N PRO A 72 8.82 -13.27 -4.25
CA PRO A 72 7.81 -12.36 -3.74
C PRO A 72 8.47 -11.31 -2.82
N LEU A 73 8.12 -10.05 -3.03
CA LEU A 73 8.62 -8.95 -2.18
C LEU A 73 7.94 -9.01 -0.81
N ARG A 74 8.74 -8.94 0.24
CA ARG A 74 8.30 -8.93 1.64
C ARG A 74 8.92 -7.72 2.35
N LEU A 75 8.40 -7.42 3.54
CA LEU A 75 9.10 -6.51 4.44
C LEU A 75 10.49 -7.08 4.74
N GLY A 76 11.53 -6.26 4.63
CA GLY A 76 12.92 -6.67 4.75
C GLY A 76 13.58 -7.11 3.44
N SER A 77 12.83 -7.29 2.35
CA SER A 77 13.42 -7.52 1.03
C SER A 77 14.24 -6.32 0.58
N ILE A 78 15.37 -6.57 -0.09
CA ILE A 78 16.05 -5.53 -0.87
C ILE A 78 15.19 -5.17 -2.06
N ALA A 79 14.92 -3.88 -2.24
CA ALA A 79 14.17 -3.34 -3.35
C ALA A 79 14.87 -3.71 -4.67
N PRO A 80 14.17 -4.32 -5.65
CA PRO A 80 14.75 -4.62 -6.95
C PRO A 80 15.39 -3.37 -7.59
N ASN A 81 16.66 -3.47 -8.03
CA ASN A 81 17.26 -2.38 -8.79
C ASN A 81 16.78 -2.44 -10.25
N PHE A 82 16.62 -1.28 -10.87
CA PHE A 82 16.24 -1.14 -12.28
C PHE A 82 16.80 0.15 -12.87
N GLN A 83 16.89 0.17 -14.20
CA GLN A 83 17.11 1.39 -14.97
C GLN A 83 15.82 1.74 -15.70
N ALA A 84 15.42 3.02 -15.66
CA ALA A 84 14.20 3.47 -16.31
C ALA A 84 14.28 4.92 -16.75
N GLU A 85 13.54 5.24 -17.81
CA GLU A 85 13.26 6.61 -18.20
C GLU A 85 12.22 7.23 -17.26
N THR A 86 12.42 8.49 -16.90
CA THR A 86 11.48 9.27 -16.07
C THR A 86 11.25 10.65 -16.67
N THR A 87 10.23 11.35 -16.18
CA THR A 87 9.95 12.75 -16.56
C THR A 87 11.09 13.73 -16.24
N THR A 88 12.06 13.33 -15.41
CA THR A 88 13.26 14.14 -15.09
C THR A 88 14.54 13.54 -15.67
N GLY A 89 14.45 12.60 -16.61
CA GLY A 89 15.59 11.91 -17.23
C GLY A 89 15.78 10.46 -16.75
N PRO A 90 16.75 9.74 -17.31
CA PRO A 90 17.02 8.35 -16.97
C PRO A 90 17.58 8.21 -15.55
N ILE A 91 17.26 7.11 -14.88
CA ILE A 91 17.75 6.78 -13.55
C ILE A 91 18.26 5.33 -13.47
N ASP A 92 19.23 5.09 -12.58
CA ASP A 92 19.37 3.82 -11.87
C ASP A 92 18.68 3.96 -10.50
N PHE A 93 17.81 3.02 -10.13
CA PHE A 93 16.95 3.19 -8.97
C PHE A 93 17.71 3.20 -7.64
N HIS A 94 18.77 2.39 -7.50
CA HIS A 94 19.58 2.37 -6.28
C HIS A 94 20.44 3.62 -6.16
N GLU A 95 20.98 4.12 -7.27
CA GLU A 95 21.65 5.44 -7.31
C GLU A 95 20.66 6.57 -6.97
N PHE A 96 19.44 6.52 -7.52
CA PHE A 96 18.38 7.47 -7.20
C PHE A 96 18.03 7.47 -5.71
N ILE A 97 17.93 6.29 -5.07
CA ILE A 97 17.71 6.21 -3.62
C ILE A 97 18.90 6.88 -2.89
N GLY A 98 20.13 6.52 -3.24
CA GLY A 98 21.33 7.09 -2.60
C GLY A 98 21.34 6.81 -1.10
N ASP A 99 21.46 7.87 -0.29
CA ASP A 99 21.42 7.83 1.18
C ASP A 99 20.06 8.26 1.78
N LYS A 100 19.02 8.38 0.95
CA LYS A 100 17.70 8.87 1.33
C LYS A 100 16.67 7.76 1.42
N TRP A 101 15.56 8.05 2.09
CA TRP A 101 14.35 7.22 2.00
C TRP A 101 13.67 7.48 0.65
N VAL A 102 12.93 6.49 0.14
CA VAL A 102 12.12 6.62 -1.08
C VAL A 102 10.70 6.11 -0.84
N VAL A 103 9.72 6.85 -1.35
CA VAL A 103 8.36 6.36 -1.56
C VAL A 103 8.18 6.14 -3.05
N LEU A 104 8.18 4.88 -3.48
CA LEU A 104 7.83 4.45 -4.83
C LEU A 104 6.35 4.11 -4.86
N PHE A 105 5.58 4.75 -5.73
CA PHE A 105 4.15 4.49 -5.83
C PHE A 105 3.66 4.42 -7.27
N SER A 106 2.76 3.49 -7.55
CA SER A 106 2.18 3.32 -8.89
C SER A 106 0.80 3.94 -9.00
N HIS A 107 0.38 4.28 -10.22
CA HIS A 107 -1.01 4.59 -10.56
C HIS A 107 -1.38 3.88 -11.88
N PRO A 108 -2.65 3.45 -12.05
CA PRO A 108 -3.07 2.64 -13.20
C PRO A 108 -2.75 3.30 -14.56
N GLU A 109 -3.21 4.52 -14.76
CA GLU A 109 -3.16 5.20 -16.05
C GLU A 109 -3.24 6.72 -15.90
N ASP A 110 -2.53 7.45 -16.77
CA ASP A 110 -2.62 8.91 -16.91
C ASP A 110 -4.02 9.35 -17.39
N TYR A 111 -4.36 10.62 -17.22
CA TYR A 111 -5.65 11.21 -17.63
C TYR A 111 -6.88 10.52 -17.00
N THR A 112 -6.72 9.92 -15.82
CA THR A 112 -7.82 9.29 -15.06
C THR A 112 -8.13 10.04 -13.76
N PRO A 113 -9.40 10.12 -13.34
CA PRO A 113 -9.84 11.08 -12.33
C PRO A 113 -9.18 10.86 -10.96
N VAL A 114 -9.17 9.62 -10.45
CA VAL A 114 -8.57 9.34 -9.14
C VAL A 114 -7.06 9.57 -9.16
N CYS A 115 -6.36 9.13 -10.22
CA CYS A 115 -4.92 9.31 -10.34
C CYS A 115 -4.55 10.81 -10.34
N THR A 116 -5.32 11.66 -11.03
CA THR A 116 -5.09 13.11 -11.03
C THR A 116 -5.19 13.70 -9.62
N THR A 117 -6.21 13.28 -8.85
CA THR A 117 -6.35 13.74 -7.45
C THR A 117 -5.20 13.28 -6.57
N GLU A 118 -4.71 12.04 -6.75
CA GLU A 118 -3.64 11.47 -5.93
C GLU A 118 -2.29 12.14 -6.21
N LEU A 119 -1.89 12.28 -7.47
CA LEU A 119 -0.61 12.88 -7.82
C LEU A 119 -0.57 14.36 -7.43
N GLY A 120 -1.70 15.08 -7.58
CA GLY A 120 -1.83 16.44 -7.05
C GLY A 120 -1.70 16.51 -5.53
N ALA A 121 -2.27 15.54 -4.79
CA ALA A 121 -2.13 15.49 -3.34
C ALA A 121 -0.69 15.14 -2.89
N PHE A 122 0.00 14.25 -3.60
CA PHE A 122 1.42 13.97 -3.37
C PHE A 122 2.29 15.18 -3.70
N ALA A 123 2.02 15.91 -4.79
CA ALA A 123 2.76 17.12 -5.16
C ALA A 123 2.65 18.20 -4.07
N LYS A 124 1.45 18.41 -3.52
CA LYS A 124 1.24 19.32 -2.38
C LYS A 124 2.04 18.92 -1.13
N LEU A 125 2.20 17.63 -0.88
CA LEU A 125 2.91 17.10 0.29
C LEU A 125 4.40 16.85 0.04
N GLU A 126 4.89 16.97 -1.19
CA GLU A 126 6.30 16.74 -1.53
C GLU A 126 7.29 17.52 -0.64
N PRO A 127 7.03 18.79 -0.26
CA PRO A 127 7.89 19.51 0.68
C PRO A 127 8.00 18.82 2.05
N GLU A 128 6.92 18.21 2.55
CA GLU A 128 6.90 17.50 3.83
C GLU A 128 7.70 16.18 3.78
N PHE A 129 7.67 15.47 2.66
CA PHE A 129 8.53 14.31 2.43
C PHE A 129 10.00 14.73 2.30
N THR A 130 10.27 15.81 1.56
CA THR A 130 11.62 16.35 1.38
C THR A 130 12.24 16.74 2.72
N LYS A 131 11.46 17.39 3.60
CA LYS A 131 11.88 17.74 4.97
C LYS A 131 12.35 16.54 5.77
N ARG A 132 11.75 15.36 5.54
CA ARG A 132 12.09 14.07 6.17
C ARG A 132 13.23 13.32 5.49
N GLY A 133 13.84 13.92 4.47
CA GLY A 133 14.85 13.26 3.66
C GLY A 133 14.28 12.09 2.85
N VAL A 134 13.03 12.21 2.40
CA VAL A 134 12.33 11.20 1.61
C VAL A 134 12.11 11.74 0.20
N LYS A 135 12.52 10.96 -0.80
CA LYS A 135 12.24 11.25 -2.21
C LYS A 135 10.96 10.54 -2.64
N LEU A 136 10.12 11.23 -3.41
CA LEU A 136 8.96 10.64 -4.06
C LEU A 136 9.34 10.19 -5.47
N ILE A 137 8.72 9.11 -5.97
CA ILE A 137 8.79 8.70 -7.36
C ILE A 137 7.51 7.95 -7.75
N GLY A 138 6.84 8.44 -8.78
CA GLY A 138 5.63 7.86 -9.35
C GLY A 138 5.95 6.83 -10.46
N LEU A 139 4.96 6.01 -10.82
CA LEU A 139 5.08 5.03 -11.90
C LEU A 139 3.72 4.71 -12.52
N SER A 140 3.67 4.62 -13.85
CA SER A 140 2.60 3.90 -14.56
C SER A 140 3.14 3.24 -15.82
N ALA A 141 2.28 2.45 -16.48
CA ALA A 141 2.59 1.84 -17.77
C ALA A 141 2.49 2.81 -18.97
N ASN A 142 2.37 4.12 -18.73
CA ASN A 142 2.32 5.13 -19.77
C ASN A 142 3.73 5.54 -20.26
N THR A 143 3.80 6.37 -21.32
CA THR A 143 5.05 6.92 -21.86
C THR A 143 5.43 8.23 -21.16
N ILE A 144 6.71 8.61 -21.24
CA ILE A 144 7.17 9.92 -20.75
C ILE A 144 6.43 11.10 -21.41
N ASP A 145 6.11 11.00 -22.70
CA ASP A 145 5.34 12.03 -23.40
C ASP A 145 3.91 12.17 -22.85
N SER A 146 3.28 11.05 -22.49
CA SER A 146 1.96 11.04 -21.85
C SER A 146 2.01 11.75 -20.51
N HIS A 147 3.00 11.40 -19.68
CA HIS A 147 3.26 12.03 -18.38
C HIS A 147 3.48 13.53 -18.51
N ALA A 148 4.30 13.97 -19.46
CA ALA A 148 4.62 15.38 -19.66
C ALA A 148 3.41 16.25 -20.03
N GLY A 149 2.45 15.68 -20.77
CA GLY A 149 1.16 16.33 -21.04
C GLY A 149 0.30 16.39 -19.77
N TRP A 150 0.14 15.25 -19.10
CA TRP A 150 -0.78 15.08 -17.98
C TRP A 150 -0.35 15.83 -16.71
N ILE A 151 0.96 16.02 -16.49
CA ILE A 151 1.49 16.85 -15.41
C ILE A 151 0.91 18.26 -15.46
N LYS A 152 0.65 18.82 -16.65
CA LYS A 152 0.05 20.15 -16.79
C LYS A 152 -1.37 20.20 -16.23
N ASP A 153 -2.17 19.18 -16.52
CA ASP A 153 -3.53 19.05 -15.99
C ASP A 153 -3.50 18.89 -14.47
N ILE A 154 -2.59 18.07 -13.95
CA ILE A 154 -2.40 17.89 -12.50
C ILE A 154 -2.03 19.22 -11.85
N ASP A 155 -1.09 19.97 -12.44
CA ASP A 155 -0.62 21.24 -11.90
C ASP A 155 -1.75 22.28 -11.86
N GLU A 156 -2.52 22.37 -12.95
CA GLU A 156 -3.69 23.25 -13.06
C GLU A 156 -4.77 22.89 -12.02
N ILE A 157 -5.17 21.61 -11.96
CA ILE A 157 -6.28 21.15 -11.10
C ILE A 157 -5.89 21.22 -9.62
N SER A 158 -4.66 20.85 -9.30
CA SER A 158 -4.20 20.81 -7.91
C SER A 158 -3.80 22.19 -7.40
N GLY A 159 -3.37 23.11 -8.26
CA GLY A 159 -2.73 24.37 -7.84
C GLY A 159 -1.38 24.14 -7.15
N SER A 160 -0.72 23.03 -7.44
CA SER A 160 0.63 22.70 -6.98
C SER A 160 1.49 22.24 -8.15
N LYS A 161 2.81 22.38 -8.04
CA LYS A 161 3.73 21.92 -9.07
C LYS A 161 4.23 20.53 -8.73
N LEU A 162 4.00 19.56 -9.61
CA LEU A 162 4.58 18.23 -9.49
C LEU A 162 6.07 18.28 -9.89
N SER A 163 6.97 18.03 -8.93
CA SER A 163 8.43 18.04 -9.18
C SER A 163 9.12 16.69 -9.07
N PHE A 164 8.49 15.69 -8.44
CA PHE A 164 9.05 14.35 -8.38
C PHE A 164 8.98 13.62 -9.74
N PRO A 165 9.94 12.71 -10.03
CA PRO A 165 9.92 11.91 -11.25
C PRO A 165 8.72 10.97 -11.32
N ILE A 166 8.22 10.77 -12.55
CA ILE A 166 7.29 9.68 -12.89
C ILE A 166 7.98 8.75 -13.89
N ILE A 167 8.05 7.47 -13.55
CA ILE A 167 8.63 6.42 -14.38
C ILE A 167 7.66 6.10 -15.53
N GLY A 168 8.19 6.05 -16.75
CA GLY A 168 7.46 5.55 -17.94
C GLY A 168 7.69 4.06 -18.14
N ASP A 169 6.85 3.20 -17.56
CA ASP A 169 7.03 1.75 -17.57
C ASP A 169 6.18 1.06 -18.65
N LYS A 170 6.27 1.51 -19.90
CA LYS A 170 5.44 1.02 -21.02
C LYS A 170 5.49 -0.50 -21.19
N GLN A 171 6.64 -1.11 -20.90
CA GLN A 171 6.88 -2.55 -20.99
C GLN A 171 6.58 -3.31 -19.68
N ARG A 172 6.06 -2.63 -18.65
CA ARG A 172 5.72 -3.18 -17.33
C ARG A 172 6.90 -3.84 -16.61
N GLN A 173 8.13 -3.51 -16.95
CA GLN A 173 9.31 -4.20 -16.40
C GLN A 173 9.41 -3.95 -14.89
N VAL A 174 9.25 -2.70 -14.48
CA VAL A 174 9.28 -2.33 -13.06
C VAL A 174 8.00 -2.83 -12.37
N ALA A 175 6.84 -2.71 -13.02
CA ALA A 175 5.58 -3.20 -12.49
C ALA A 175 5.59 -4.72 -12.24
N TYR A 176 6.20 -5.53 -13.11
CA TYR A 176 6.42 -6.96 -12.86
C TYR A 176 7.42 -7.20 -11.72
N ALA A 177 8.53 -6.46 -11.67
CA ALA A 177 9.54 -6.62 -10.63
C ALA A 177 9.00 -6.30 -9.22
N TYR A 178 8.04 -5.37 -9.14
CA TYR A 178 7.42 -4.93 -7.90
C TYR A 178 6.03 -5.53 -7.63
N ASP A 179 5.56 -6.48 -8.46
CA ASP A 179 4.24 -7.11 -8.30
C ASP A 179 3.10 -6.07 -8.21
N MET A 180 3.14 -5.07 -9.10
CA MET A 180 2.22 -3.93 -9.11
C MET A 180 1.09 -4.08 -10.13
N LEU A 181 1.00 -5.19 -10.87
CA LEU A 181 -0.03 -5.36 -11.89
C LEU A 181 -1.36 -5.81 -11.30
N ASP A 182 -2.46 -5.39 -11.91
CA ASP A 182 -3.78 -5.83 -11.52
C ASP A 182 -4.00 -7.29 -11.93
N HIS A 183 -4.31 -8.12 -10.94
CA HIS A 183 -4.64 -9.53 -11.12
C HIS A 183 -6.12 -9.82 -10.82
N GLN A 184 -6.88 -8.83 -10.36
CA GLN A 184 -8.25 -9.00 -9.88
C GLN A 184 -9.26 -8.43 -10.88
N ASP A 185 -8.98 -7.23 -11.41
CA ASP A 185 -9.87 -6.54 -12.33
C ASP A 185 -9.47 -6.80 -13.78
N ALA A 186 -10.21 -7.70 -14.45
CA ALA A 186 -9.99 -8.03 -15.85
C ALA A 186 -10.28 -6.85 -16.81
N THR A 187 -10.93 -5.77 -16.33
CA THR A 187 -11.20 -4.57 -17.10
C THR A 187 -10.09 -3.52 -16.98
N ASN A 188 -9.21 -3.64 -15.98
CA ASN A 188 -8.08 -2.75 -15.78
C ASN A 188 -6.89 -3.13 -16.67
N VAL A 189 -7.11 -3.07 -17.99
CA VAL A 189 -6.17 -3.49 -19.02
C VAL A 189 -6.06 -2.44 -20.13
N ASP A 190 -4.91 -2.40 -20.80
CA ASP A 190 -4.73 -1.55 -21.98
C ASP A 190 -5.47 -2.10 -23.21
N SER A 191 -5.38 -1.39 -24.34
CA SER A 191 -6.00 -1.80 -25.61
C SER A 191 -5.52 -3.14 -26.17
N LYS A 192 -4.44 -3.71 -25.64
CA LYS A 192 -3.90 -5.04 -25.99
C LYS A 192 -4.29 -6.11 -24.96
N GLY A 193 -5.09 -5.76 -23.95
CA GLY A 193 -5.47 -6.66 -22.86
C GLY A 193 -4.38 -6.87 -21.82
N ILE A 194 -3.34 -6.03 -21.79
CA ILE A 194 -2.27 -6.13 -20.79
C ILE A 194 -2.67 -5.31 -19.56
N ALA A 195 -2.65 -5.94 -18.38
CA ALA A 195 -3.01 -5.30 -17.12
C ALA A 195 -2.26 -3.98 -16.90
N PHE A 196 -2.99 -2.99 -16.38
CA PHE A 196 -2.43 -1.80 -15.77
C PHE A 196 -1.95 -2.10 -14.35
N THR A 197 -1.26 -1.13 -13.77
CA THR A 197 -0.85 -1.23 -12.37
C THR A 197 -2.04 -1.01 -11.43
N ILE A 198 -1.95 -1.57 -10.23
CA ILE A 198 -2.76 -1.16 -9.09
C ILE A 198 -2.13 0.05 -8.40
N ARG A 199 -2.74 0.54 -7.32
CA ARG A 199 -2.24 1.65 -6.51
C ARG A 199 -1.34 1.13 -5.40
N SER A 200 -0.14 0.69 -5.76
CA SER A 200 0.87 0.22 -4.80
C SER A 200 1.71 1.36 -4.23
N VAL A 201 2.19 1.21 -3.00
CA VAL A 201 3.14 2.10 -2.34
C VAL A 201 4.20 1.25 -1.66
N PHE A 202 5.47 1.54 -1.93
CA PHE A 202 6.63 0.95 -1.28
C PHE A 202 7.42 2.05 -0.57
N ILE A 203 7.61 1.89 0.74
CA ILE A 203 8.50 2.76 1.52
C ILE A 203 9.82 2.03 1.70
N ILE A 204 10.88 2.60 1.16
CA ILE A 204 12.20 2.01 1.04
C ILE A 204 13.21 2.86 1.82
N ASP A 205 14.03 2.22 2.64
CA ASP A 205 15.02 2.93 3.46
C ASP A 205 16.37 3.14 2.70
N PRO A 206 17.31 3.91 3.26
CA PRO A 206 18.62 4.15 2.64
C PRO A 206 19.44 2.87 2.39
N LYS A 207 19.15 1.78 3.11
CA LYS A 207 19.75 0.46 2.91
C LYS A 207 19.06 -0.33 1.79
N LYS A 208 18.22 0.33 1.00
CA LYS A 208 17.43 -0.26 -0.10
C LYS A 208 16.43 -1.31 0.40
N THR A 209 16.10 -1.30 1.69
CA THR A 209 15.22 -2.30 2.28
C THR A 209 13.77 -1.82 2.22
N ILE A 210 12.85 -2.68 1.77
CA ILE A 210 11.41 -2.41 1.80
C ILE A 210 10.92 -2.48 3.25
N ARG A 211 10.42 -1.35 3.77
CA ARG A 211 9.98 -1.20 5.16
C ARG A 211 8.47 -1.26 5.32
N LEU A 212 7.73 -0.92 4.27
CA LEU A 212 6.27 -0.96 4.26
C LEU A 212 5.76 -1.10 2.82
N ILE A 213 4.69 -1.88 2.66
CA ILE A 213 3.98 -2.06 1.39
C ILE A 213 2.50 -1.76 1.64
N LEU A 214 1.88 -0.92 0.80
CA LEU A 214 0.43 -0.75 0.71
C LEU A 214 -0.02 -1.13 -0.69
N SER A 215 -1.16 -1.82 -0.80
CA SER A 215 -1.74 -2.21 -2.09
C SER A 215 -3.23 -1.88 -2.09
N TYR A 216 -3.62 -1.00 -3.01
CA TYR A 216 -5.00 -0.54 -3.20
C TYR A 216 -5.44 -0.88 -4.62
N PRO A 217 -6.70 -1.31 -4.84
CA PRO A 217 -7.21 -1.51 -6.20
C PRO A 217 -7.35 -0.17 -6.94
N ALA A 218 -7.50 -0.21 -8.27
CA ALA A 218 -7.69 0.99 -9.08
C ALA A 218 -8.90 1.84 -8.62
N SER A 219 -9.94 1.21 -8.07
CA SER A 219 -11.16 1.88 -7.60
C SER A 219 -11.00 2.69 -6.30
N THR A 220 -9.91 2.51 -5.55
CA THR A 220 -9.78 3.09 -4.20
C THR A 220 -8.59 4.04 -4.11
N GLY A 221 -8.86 5.35 -4.11
CA GLY A 221 -7.84 6.36 -3.87
C GLY A 221 -7.17 6.21 -2.51
N ARG A 222 -5.86 6.45 -2.46
CA ARG A 222 -5.00 6.36 -1.28
C ARG A 222 -5.14 7.60 -0.39
N ASN A 223 -4.81 7.40 0.88
CA ASN A 223 -4.64 8.49 1.83
C ASN A 223 -3.17 8.92 1.89
N THR A 224 -2.81 10.06 1.29
CA THR A 224 -1.43 10.56 1.28
C THR A 224 -0.93 10.97 2.66
N ALA A 225 -1.83 11.39 3.56
CA ALA A 225 -1.48 11.69 4.95
C ALA A 225 -1.08 10.42 5.71
N GLU A 226 -1.67 9.26 5.39
CA GLU A 226 -1.25 7.99 5.96
C GLU A 226 0.16 7.62 5.51
N VAL A 227 0.49 7.81 4.22
CA VAL A 227 1.84 7.56 3.70
C VAL A 227 2.88 8.42 4.43
N LEU A 228 2.59 9.69 4.67
CA LEU A 228 3.47 10.57 5.45
C LEU A 228 3.57 10.13 6.93
N ARG A 229 2.44 9.78 7.55
CA ARG A 229 2.37 9.33 8.96
C ARG A 229 3.20 8.07 9.20
N VAL A 230 3.16 7.10 8.29
CA VAL A 230 3.97 5.88 8.43
C VAL A 230 5.46 6.13 8.19
N VAL A 231 5.83 7.10 7.34
CA VAL A 231 7.23 7.57 7.25
C VAL A 231 7.69 8.12 8.60
N ASP A 232 6.88 8.97 9.24
CA ASP A 232 7.18 9.49 10.58
C ASP A 232 7.32 8.35 11.61
N SER A 233 6.42 7.37 11.59
CA SER A 233 6.48 6.20 12.47
C SER A 233 7.76 5.39 12.28
N LEU A 234 8.10 5.02 11.03
CA LEU A 234 9.28 4.24 10.69
C LEU A 234 10.57 4.95 11.13
N GLN A 235 10.71 6.24 10.77
CA GLN A 235 11.90 7.00 11.13
C GLN A 235 11.99 7.26 12.65
N THR A 236 10.86 7.46 13.32
CA THR A 236 10.84 7.65 14.78
C THR A 236 11.26 6.36 15.50
N GLY A 237 10.77 5.20 15.06
CA GLY A 237 11.18 3.90 15.61
C GLY A 237 12.64 3.54 15.31
N ASP A 238 13.19 3.98 14.18
CA ASP A 238 14.62 3.77 13.88
C ASP A 238 15.53 4.66 14.75
N LYS A 239 15.10 5.88 15.05
CA LYS A 239 15.87 6.85 15.85
C LYS A 239 15.72 6.63 17.36
N ASN A 240 14.56 6.16 17.80
CA ASN A 240 14.19 6.04 19.20
C ASN A 240 13.80 4.59 19.48
N ARG A 241 14.22 4.02 20.61
CA ARG A 241 13.89 2.62 21.00
C ARG A 241 12.43 2.49 21.45
N ILE A 242 11.50 2.82 20.56
CA ILE A 242 10.05 2.90 20.77
C ILE A 242 9.28 2.16 19.67
N THR A 243 7.98 2.05 19.85
CA THR A 243 7.00 1.61 18.86
C THR A 243 5.82 2.57 18.88
N THR A 244 5.22 2.86 17.73
CA THR A 244 4.05 3.76 17.65
C THR A 244 2.75 2.97 17.81
N PRO A 245 1.81 3.38 18.69
CA PRO A 245 0.53 2.69 18.86
C PRO A 245 -0.42 2.84 17.65
N ILE A 246 -1.58 2.19 17.73
CA ILE A 246 -2.67 2.35 16.77
C ILE A 246 -3.07 3.82 16.63
N ASN A 247 -3.33 4.25 15.40
CA ASN A 247 -3.73 5.62 15.03
C ASN A 247 -2.76 6.73 15.46
N TRP A 248 -1.53 6.39 15.86
CA TRP A 248 -0.54 7.34 16.32
C TRP A 248 -0.22 8.41 15.27
N VAL A 249 -0.21 9.67 15.68
CA VAL A 249 0.33 10.80 14.93
C VAL A 249 1.49 11.47 15.69
N PRO A 250 2.38 12.21 15.00
CA PRO A 250 3.48 12.91 15.66
C PRO A 250 3.02 13.81 16.82
N GLY A 251 3.61 13.60 18.00
CA GLY A 251 3.26 14.27 19.25
C GLY A 251 2.42 13.42 20.22
N ASP A 252 1.82 12.33 19.77
CA ASP A 252 1.15 11.37 20.66
C ASP A 252 2.17 10.54 21.46
N ASP A 253 1.73 10.02 22.61
CA ASP A 253 2.50 9.06 23.40
C ASP A 253 2.89 7.84 22.56
N VAL A 254 4.12 7.37 22.74
CA VAL A 254 4.66 6.16 22.09
C VAL A 254 4.83 5.04 23.10
N ILE A 255 4.98 3.82 22.62
CA ILE A 255 5.21 2.64 23.46
C ILE A 255 6.72 2.40 23.55
N VAL A 256 7.26 2.26 24.76
CA VAL A 256 8.65 1.85 24.97
C VAL A 256 8.86 0.47 24.36
N HIS A 257 9.84 0.32 23.47
CA HIS A 257 10.02 -0.93 22.71
C HIS A 257 10.14 -2.14 23.65
N PRO A 258 9.49 -3.28 23.37
CA PRO A 258 9.46 -4.43 24.28
C PRO A 258 10.84 -4.97 24.69
N SER A 259 11.86 -4.81 23.83
CA SER A 259 13.24 -5.24 24.14
C SER A 259 14.00 -4.32 25.12
N VAL A 260 13.43 -3.19 25.51
CA VAL A 260 14.06 -2.25 26.47
C VAL A 260 13.68 -2.67 27.89
N SER A 261 14.65 -2.96 28.75
CA SER A 261 14.37 -3.28 30.17
C SER A 261 13.80 -2.08 30.92
N ASN A 262 13.21 -2.28 32.10
CA ASN A 262 12.66 -1.17 32.87
C ASN A 262 13.76 -0.23 33.41
N GLU A 263 14.94 -0.76 33.68
CA GLU A 263 16.11 -0.01 34.15
C GLU A 263 16.57 0.94 33.04
N LEU A 264 16.76 0.41 31.83
CA LEU A 264 17.14 1.22 30.69
C LEU A 264 16.03 2.18 30.25
N ALA A 265 14.75 1.79 30.39
CA ALA A 265 13.63 2.66 30.11
C ALA A 265 13.61 3.90 31.02
N LYS A 266 13.97 3.76 32.31
CA LYS A 266 14.10 4.91 33.23
C LYS A 266 15.16 5.91 32.78
N GLU A 267 16.24 5.43 32.18
CA GLU A 267 17.33 6.29 31.68
C GLU A 267 16.93 6.98 30.37
N LEU A 268 16.35 6.24 29.42
CA LEU A 268 15.99 6.76 28.09
C LEU A 268 14.73 7.61 28.09
N PHE A 269 13.77 7.26 28.95
CA PHE A 269 12.41 7.81 28.96
C PHE A 269 11.95 8.05 30.41
N PRO A 270 12.48 9.06 31.12
CA PRO A 270 12.22 9.25 32.56
C PRO A 270 10.73 9.33 32.95
N ASP A 271 9.89 9.83 32.02
CA ASP A 271 8.45 10.01 32.23
C ASP A 271 7.59 8.82 31.76
N PHE A 272 8.20 7.66 31.49
CA PHE A 272 7.45 6.49 31.03
C PHE A 272 6.51 5.93 32.11
N LYS A 273 5.34 5.48 31.68
CA LYS A 273 4.27 4.94 32.52
C LYS A 273 4.06 3.47 32.20
N ILE A 274 4.07 2.62 33.22
CA ILE A 274 3.78 1.20 33.09
C ILE A 274 2.28 0.98 33.31
N VAL A 275 1.56 0.63 32.23
CA VAL A 275 0.14 0.24 32.31
C VAL A 275 0.03 -1.26 32.58
N LYS A 276 0.87 -2.04 31.90
CA LYS A 276 1.10 -3.48 32.12
C LYS A 276 2.60 -3.76 31.94
N PRO A 277 3.12 -4.91 32.41
CA PRO A 277 4.53 -5.25 32.23
C PRO A 277 5.04 -5.15 30.78
N TYR A 278 4.17 -5.44 29.80
CA TYR A 278 4.48 -5.33 28.36
C TYR A 278 3.99 -4.03 27.72
N LEU A 279 3.15 -3.24 28.40
CA LEU A 279 2.51 -2.04 27.85
C LEU A 279 2.96 -0.82 28.65
N ARG A 280 3.95 -0.12 28.08
CA ARG A 280 4.63 0.99 28.71
C ARG A 280 4.61 2.17 27.75
N PHE A 281 3.98 3.28 28.15
CA PHE A 281 3.90 4.49 27.33
C PHE A 281 4.93 5.51 27.78
N THR A 282 5.41 6.34 26.86
CA THR A 282 6.19 7.54 27.18
C THR A 282 5.76 8.67 26.25
N PRO A 283 5.68 9.92 26.75
CA PRO A 283 5.52 11.06 25.86
C PRO A 283 6.76 11.20 24.98
N LEU A 284 6.55 11.66 23.74
CA LEU A 284 7.64 12.01 22.84
C LEU A 284 7.28 13.30 22.09
N PRO A 285 8.01 14.41 22.32
CA PRO A 285 7.70 15.71 21.72
C PRO A 285 7.57 15.63 20.19
N LYS A 286 6.72 16.50 19.62
CA LYS A 286 6.44 16.50 18.18
C LYS A 286 7.70 16.71 17.33
N GLU A 287 8.65 17.48 17.85
CA GLU A 287 9.94 17.79 17.24
C GLU A 287 10.85 16.55 17.16
N LYS A 288 10.62 15.54 18.01
CA LYS A 288 11.34 14.26 17.99
C LYS A 288 10.64 13.19 17.15
N THR A 289 9.42 13.45 16.69
CA THR A 289 8.55 12.51 15.97
C THR A 289 8.19 12.96 14.55
N SER A 290 8.63 14.16 14.16
CA SER A 290 8.50 14.70 12.81
C SER A 290 9.82 15.32 12.39
N ALA A 291 10.04 15.51 11.09
CA ALA A 291 11.18 16.30 10.65
C ALA A 291 11.01 17.76 11.07
N VAL A 292 11.96 18.29 11.83
CA VAL A 292 12.05 19.71 12.22
C VAL A 292 12.68 20.51 11.10
#